data_AF-U4VH16-F1
#
_entry.id   AF-U4VH16-F1
#
_cell.length_a   1.000
_cell.length_b   1.000
_cell.length_c   1.000
_cell.angle_alpha   90.00
_cell.angle_beta   90.00
_cell.angle_gamma   90.00
#
_symmetry.space_group_name_H-M   'P 1'
#
loop_
_entity.id
_entity.type
_entity.pdbx_description
1 polymer ?
#
loop_
_entity_poly.entity_id
_entity_poly.type
_entity_poly.pdbx_seq_one_letter_code
_entity_poly.pdbx_strand_id
1 'polypeptide(L)'
;MAGGASETGDLSSRDRTDLLQSAGIDCGAKGNGDCVAGNTERGDYYDVRVYGDCAKAAYFGRTNDKSTSLRKDVANTGTEGKTEGELAPNQLVCIRAAAQVGMHETEYFVMALPMDYGPECKGGELCKKPAPLPTRYQSIMAKCRQDSIKGYIDCPQGWVFADDMEAYSNGLSGEE
;
A
#
# COMPACT_ATOMS: atom_id res chain seq x y z
N MET A 1 -22.83 -20.56 -8.85
CA MET A 1 -21.52 -21.20 -8.69
C MET A 1 -20.49 -20.12 -8.95
N ALA A 2 -19.78 -19.71 -7.90
CA ALA A 2 -18.82 -18.60 -7.95
C ALA A 2 -17.58 -19.04 -8.75
N GLY A 3 -17.35 -18.39 -9.89
CA GLY A 3 -16.12 -18.53 -10.64
C GLY A 3 -15.04 -17.71 -9.94
N GLY A 4 -14.02 -18.38 -9.42
CA GLY A 4 -12.84 -17.75 -8.85
C GLY A 4 -12.16 -16.88 -9.91
N ALA A 5 -12.05 -15.58 -9.62
CA ALA A 5 -11.17 -14.69 -10.35
C ALA A 5 -9.74 -15.17 -10.11
N SER A 6 -9.06 -15.60 -11.17
CA SER A 6 -7.63 -15.88 -11.12
C SER A 6 -6.89 -14.64 -10.62
N GLU A 7 -6.32 -14.73 -9.41
CA GLU A 7 -5.48 -13.72 -8.75
C GLU A 7 -4.10 -13.59 -9.44
N THR A 8 -4.13 -13.24 -10.72
CA THR A 8 -2.99 -12.90 -11.58
C THR A 8 -3.48 -11.82 -12.56
N GLY A 9 -4.16 -10.78 -12.11
CA GLY A 9 -3.57 -9.68 -11.32
C GLY A 9 -3.07 -8.64 -12.31
N ASP A 10 -3.80 -7.52 -12.48
CA ASP A 10 -3.61 -6.49 -13.52
C ASP A 10 -2.25 -5.76 -13.55
N LEU A 11 -1.28 -6.23 -12.75
CA LEU A 11 0.10 -5.75 -12.72
C LEU A 11 0.90 -6.30 -13.91
N SER A 12 1.67 -5.42 -14.56
CA SER A 12 2.66 -5.90 -15.53
C SER A 12 3.77 -6.69 -14.83
N SER A 13 4.48 -7.56 -15.57
CA SER A 13 5.60 -8.33 -15.00
C SER A 13 6.67 -7.43 -14.37
N ARG A 14 6.90 -6.25 -14.97
CA ARG A 14 7.84 -5.26 -14.44
C ARG A 14 7.36 -4.66 -13.13
N ASP A 15 6.11 -4.19 -13.08
CA ASP A 15 5.56 -3.56 -11.88
C ASP A 15 5.47 -4.55 -10.72
N ARG A 16 5.21 -5.83 -11.04
CA ARG A 16 5.27 -6.93 -10.08
C ARG A 16 6.69 -7.12 -9.56
N THR A 17 7.71 -7.22 -10.43
CA THR A 17 9.11 -7.36 -9.97
C THR A 17 9.54 -6.18 -9.10
N ASP A 18 9.21 -4.96 -9.50
CA ASP A 18 9.54 -3.74 -8.75
C ASP A 18 8.83 -3.74 -7.37
N LEU A 19 7.56 -4.15 -7.31
CA LEU A 19 6.83 -4.35 -6.05
C LEU A 19 7.53 -5.36 -5.14
N LEU A 20 7.78 -6.58 -5.64
CA LEU A 20 8.37 -7.67 -4.86
C LEU A 20 9.73 -7.26 -4.29
N GLN A 21 10.57 -6.64 -5.12
CA GLN A 21 11.87 -6.14 -4.68
C GLN A 21 11.74 -5.02 -3.64
N SER A 22 10.84 -4.06 -3.83
CA SER A 22 10.67 -2.93 -2.90
C SER A 22 10.12 -3.35 -1.53
N ALA A 23 9.26 -4.37 -1.51
CA ALA A 23 8.59 -4.86 -0.32
C ALA A 23 9.35 -5.99 0.38
N GLY A 24 10.46 -6.47 -0.20
CA GLY A 24 11.19 -7.63 0.33
C GLY A 24 10.37 -8.92 0.27
N ILE A 25 9.53 -9.08 -0.76
CA ILE A 25 8.67 -10.26 -0.95
C ILE A 25 9.38 -11.24 -1.89
N ASP A 26 9.43 -12.51 -1.50
CA ASP A 26 9.89 -13.62 -2.34
C ASP A 26 8.71 -14.54 -2.67
N CYS A 27 8.42 -14.74 -3.96
CA CYS A 27 7.37 -15.64 -4.45
C CYS A 27 7.91 -16.95 -5.06
N GLY A 28 9.18 -17.25 -4.82
CA GLY A 28 9.89 -18.38 -5.41
C GLY A 28 10.03 -18.28 -6.93
N ALA A 29 10.82 -19.21 -7.51
CA ALA A 29 11.17 -19.19 -8.94
C ALA A 29 10.00 -19.42 -9.91
N LYS A 30 8.81 -19.83 -9.40
CA LYS A 30 7.64 -20.12 -10.24
C LYS A 30 6.45 -19.19 -10.02
N GLY A 31 6.49 -18.29 -9.03
CA GLY A 31 5.43 -17.29 -8.81
C GLY A 31 4.02 -17.88 -8.63
N ASN A 32 3.92 -19.15 -8.21
CA ASN A 32 2.68 -19.94 -8.24
C ASN A 32 1.71 -19.66 -7.07
N GLY A 33 1.99 -18.68 -6.22
CA GLY A 33 1.03 -18.21 -5.19
C GLY A 33 1.59 -18.08 -3.78
N ASP A 34 2.68 -18.78 -3.46
CA ASP A 34 3.25 -18.78 -2.10
C ASP A 34 4.32 -17.68 -1.99
N CYS A 35 3.87 -16.43 -1.90
CA CYS A 35 4.74 -15.31 -1.62
C CYS A 35 4.96 -15.18 -0.11
N VAL A 36 6.19 -14.85 0.30
CA VAL A 36 6.55 -14.64 1.70
C VAL A 36 7.35 -13.36 1.89
N ALA A 37 7.28 -12.78 3.08
CA ALA A 37 8.12 -11.66 3.52
C ALA A 37 8.61 -11.89 4.94
N GLY A 38 9.81 -11.41 5.26
CA GLY A 38 10.46 -11.60 6.56
C GLY A 38 11.66 -12.54 6.50
N ASN A 39 12.00 -13.15 7.63
CA ASN A 39 13.18 -13.99 7.77
C ASN A 39 12.83 -15.48 7.63
N THR A 40 12.92 -15.97 6.39
CA THR A 40 12.65 -17.38 6.07
C THR A 40 13.66 -18.35 6.68
N GLU A 41 14.93 -17.95 6.84
CA GLU A 41 15.97 -18.79 7.47
C GLU A 41 15.69 -19.10 8.93
N ARG A 42 15.01 -18.18 9.65
CA ARG A 42 14.64 -18.32 11.06
C ARG A 42 13.21 -18.84 11.26
N GLY A 43 12.47 -19.08 10.19
CA GLY A 43 11.05 -19.45 10.26
C GLY A 43 10.16 -18.31 10.75
N ASP A 44 10.61 -17.06 10.62
CA ASP A 44 9.96 -15.86 11.11
C ASP A 44 9.56 -14.98 9.91
N TYR A 45 8.52 -15.45 9.22
CA TYR A 45 8.03 -14.87 7.98
C TYR A 45 6.49 -14.90 7.96
N TYR A 46 5.92 -14.11 7.06
CA TYR A 46 4.50 -14.07 6.78
C TYR A 46 4.24 -14.65 5.39
N ASP A 47 3.07 -15.26 5.22
CA ASP A 47 2.50 -15.44 3.89
C ASP A 47 2.07 -14.06 3.38
N VAL A 48 2.21 -13.83 2.07
CA VAL A 48 1.94 -12.53 1.46
C VAL A 48 0.97 -12.69 0.30
N ARG A 49 -0.12 -11.94 0.35
CA ARG A 49 -1.03 -11.75 -0.78
C ARG A 49 -0.63 -10.49 -1.53
N VAL A 50 -0.45 -10.60 -2.85
CA VAL A 50 -0.12 -9.45 -3.73
C VAL A 50 -1.38 -8.97 -4.44
N TYR A 51 -1.64 -7.66 -4.38
CA TYR A 51 -2.80 -7.03 -5.00
C TYR A 51 -2.50 -6.44 -6.39
N GLY A 52 -3.55 -5.94 -7.05
CA GLY A 52 -3.49 -5.34 -8.39
C GLY A 52 -2.85 -3.95 -8.44
N ASP A 53 -2.93 -3.34 -9.62
CA ASP A 53 -2.34 -2.03 -9.90
C ASP A 53 -3.11 -0.88 -9.24
N CYS A 54 -2.40 0.05 -8.60
CA CYS A 54 -2.96 1.20 -7.89
C CYS A 54 -3.65 2.24 -8.77
N ALA A 55 -3.52 2.16 -10.10
CA ALA A 55 -4.22 3.04 -11.04
C ALA A 55 -5.39 2.34 -11.76
N LYS A 56 -5.43 1.00 -11.79
CA LYS A 56 -6.46 0.23 -12.53
C LYS A 56 -7.45 -0.50 -11.63
N ALA A 57 -6.96 -1.14 -10.57
CA ALA A 57 -7.73 -1.99 -9.68
C ALA A 57 -7.22 -1.78 -8.24
N ALA A 58 -7.21 -0.52 -7.82
CA ALA A 58 -6.63 -0.11 -6.56
C ALA A 58 -7.43 -0.66 -5.37
N TYR A 59 -6.72 -1.28 -4.44
CA TYR A 59 -7.26 -1.57 -3.13
C TYR A 59 -6.89 -0.43 -2.19
N PHE A 60 -7.84 0.38 -1.77
CA PHE A 60 -7.56 1.57 -0.96
C PHE A 60 -7.62 1.29 0.53
N GLY A 61 -6.94 2.14 1.28
CA GLY A 61 -7.15 2.29 2.72
C GLY A 61 -6.75 3.68 3.19
N ARG A 62 -6.89 3.93 4.48
CA ARG A 62 -6.51 5.21 5.10
C ARG A 62 -5.85 4.96 6.44
N THR A 63 -4.72 5.64 6.68
CA THR A 63 -4.08 5.59 8.01
C THR A 63 -4.96 6.23 9.07
N ASN A 64 -4.78 5.83 10.32
CA ASN A 64 -5.57 6.35 11.44
C ASN A 64 -5.32 7.86 11.70
N ASP A 65 -5.91 8.37 12.78
CA ASP A 65 -5.80 9.76 13.23
C ASP A 65 -4.41 10.15 13.79
N LYS A 66 -3.43 9.25 13.70
CA LYS A 66 -2.04 9.42 14.13
C LYS A 66 -1.08 9.22 12.96
N SER A 67 0.16 9.65 13.15
CA SER A 67 1.20 9.35 12.17
C SER A 67 1.53 7.87 12.16
N THR A 68 1.75 7.34 10.96
CA THR A 68 2.03 5.92 10.76
C THR A 68 3.45 5.74 10.25
N SER A 69 4.23 4.88 10.92
CA SER A 69 5.57 4.51 10.46
C SER A 69 5.49 3.78 9.14
N LEU A 70 6.22 4.27 8.15
CA LEU A 70 6.40 3.61 6.86
C LEU A 70 7.70 2.82 6.89
N ARG A 71 7.56 1.50 7.01
CA ARG A 71 8.69 0.59 7.25
C ARG A 71 9.16 -0.06 5.97
N LYS A 72 10.45 -0.33 5.89
CA LYS A 72 11.04 -1.02 4.72
C LYS A 72 10.67 -2.50 4.68
N ASP A 73 10.64 -3.12 5.85
CA ASP A 73 10.50 -4.57 6.02
C ASP A 73 9.36 -4.83 7.02
N VAL A 74 8.71 -6.00 6.89
CA VAL A 74 7.73 -6.49 7.87
C VAL A 74 8.37 -6.65 9.26
N ALA A 75 7.56 -6.54 10.33
CA ALA A 75 8.04 -6.78 11.68
C ALA A 75 8.41 -8.24 11.86
N ASN A 76 9.49 -8.50 12.60
CA ASN A 76 9.89 -9.86 12.97
C ASN A 76 10.19 -9.93 14.47
N THR A 77 10.50 -11.11 14.97
CA THR A 77 10.76 -11.36 16.37
C THR A 77 11.89 -10.47 16.89
N GLY A 78 11.52 -9.49 17.72
CA GLY A 78 12.45 -8.56 18.36
C GLY A 78 12.75 -7.29 17.59
N THR A 79 12.11 -7.04 16.43
CA THR A 79 12.13 -5.72 15.78
C THR A 79 10.85 -5.41 15.02
N GLU A 80 10.39 -4.17 15.13
CA GLU A 80 9.27 -3.66 14.35
C GLU A 80 9.65 -3.42 12.87
N GLY A 81 10.90 -3.62 12.46
CA GLY A 81 11.38 -3.25 11.12
C GLY A 81 11.89 -1.81 11.06
N LYS A 82 12.67 -1.50 10.01
CA LYS A 82 13.31 -0.19 9.89
C LYS A 82 12.33 0.83 9.30
N THR A 83 12.00 1.87 10.07
CA THR A 83 11.24 3.03 9.57
C THR A 83 12.08 3.87 8.61
N GLU A 84 11.61 4.03 7.38
CA GLU A 84 12.23 4.90 6.36
C GLU A 84 11.47 6.22 6.19
N GLY A 85 10.30 6.34 6.80
CA GLY A 85 9.49 7.54 6.76
C GLY A 85 8.26 7.45 7.65
N GLU A 86 7.50 8.54 7.70
CA GLU A 86 6.23 8.59 8.41
C GLU A 86 5.16 9.17 7.50
N LEU A 87 4.00 8.51 7.48
CA LEU A 87 2.80 9.03 6.85
C LEU A 87 2.08 9.97 7.82
N ALA A 88 1.43 10.98 7.27
CA ALA A 88 0.58 11.86 8.04
C ALA A 88 -0.67 11.12 8.56
N PRO A 89 -1.32 11.64 9.61
CA PRO A 89 -2.67 11.20 9.98
C PRO A 89 -3.65 11.25 8.80
N ASN A 90 -4.56 10.27 8.72
CA ASN A 90 -5.63 10.18 7.71
C ASN A 90 -5.12 10.15 6.26
N GLN A 91 -3.89 9.67 6.04
CA GLN A 91 -3.27 9.58 4.73
C GLN A 91 -3.97 8.51 3.90
N LEU A 92 -4.46 8.88 2.71
CA LEU A 92 -4.97 7.92 1.72
C LEU A 92 -3.80 7.09 1.18
N VAL A 93 -4.01 5.78 1.08
CA VAL A 93 -3.02 4.84 0.57
C VAL A 93 -3.65 3.84 -0.40
N CYS A 94 -2.84 3.34 -1.32
CA CYS A 94 -3.13 2.13 -2.08
C CYS A 94 -2.38 0.95 -1.47
N ILE A 95 -3.10 -0.11 -1.12
CA ILE A 95 -2.59 -1.38 -0.61
C ILE A 95 -2.13 -2.23 -1.80
N ARG A 96 -0.85 -2.61 -1.80
CA ARG A 96 -0.20 -3.38 -2.87
C ARG A 96 0.08 -4.82 -2.47
N ALA A 97 0.25 -5.08 -1.17
CA ALA A 97 0.33 -6.43 -0.63
C ALA A 97 -0.17 -6.46 0.82
N ALA A 98 -0.56 -7.64 1.30
CA ALA A 98 -0.88 -7.92 2.69
C ALA A 98 -0.03 -9.08 3.19
N ALA A 99 0.66 -8.88 4.30
CA ALA A 99 1.28 -9.95 5.08
C ALA A 99 0.22 -10.52 6.02
N GLN A 100 0.15 -11.85 6.12
CA GLN A 100 -0.87 -12.54 6.90
C GLN A 100 -0.30 -13.72 7.69
N VAL A 101 -0.94 -14.00 8.82
CA VAL A 101 -0.74 -15.23 9.59
C VAL A 101 -2.06 -16.02 9.56
N GLY A 102 -2.06 -17.14 8.84
CA GLY A 102 -3.29 -17.86 8.55
C GLY A 102 -4.25 -17.00 7.73
N MET A 103 -5.42 -16.68 8.29
CA MET A 103 -6.45 -15.86 7.63
C MET A 103 -6.46 -14.38 8.08
N HIS A 104 -5.51 -13.97 8.94
CA HIS A 104 -5.49 -12.64 9.51
C HIS A 104 -4.38 -11.80 8.89
N GLU A 105 -4.75 -10.68 8.27
CA GLU A 105 -3.83 -9.68 7.76
C GLU A 105 -3.22 -8.91 8.93
N THR A 106 -1.89 -8.89 9.02
CA THR A 106 -1.14 -8.29 10.13
C THR A 106 -0.47 -6.99 9.70
N GLU A 107 -0.05 -6.91 8.44
CA GLU A 107 0.60 -5.73 7.86
C GLU A 107 0.23 -5.55 6.40
N TYR A 108 0.24 -4.30 5.94
CA TYR A 108 0.02 -3.95 4.55
C TYR A 108 1.25 -3.27 3.96
N PHE A 109 1.66 -3.67 2.77
CA PHE A 109 2.60 -2.89 1.98
C PHE A 109 1.80 -1.88 1.17
N VAL A 110 1.99 -0.60 1.46
CA VAL A 110 1.17 0.48 0.93
C VAL A 110 2.00 1.49 0.14
N MET A 111 1.36 2.14 -0.83
CA MET A 111 1.86 3.34 -1.49
C MET A 111 0.99 4.52 -1.03
N ALA A 112 1.61 5.54 -0.45
CA ALA A 112 0.88 6.76 -0.11
C ALA A 112 0.51 7.53 -1.37
N LEU A 113 -0.75 7.94 -1.44
CA LEU A 113 -1.25 8.68 -2.59
C LEU A 113 -1.21 10.18 -2.33
N PRO A 114 -0.94 11.01 -3.36
CA PRO A 114 -1.11 12.44 -3.21
C PRO A 114 -2.58 12.71 -2.90
N MET A 115 -2.85 13.50 -1.84
CA MET A 115 -4.19 13.74 -1.30
C MET A 115 -5.27 14.00 -2.38
N ASP A 116 -6.33 13.19 -2.32
CA ASP A 116 -7.71 13.19 -2.85
C ASP A 116 -8.15 13.92 -4.14
N TYR A 117 -7.31 14.67 -4.86
CA TYR A 117 -7.83 15.43 -6.02
C TYR A 117 -7.02 15.22 -7.29
N GLY A 118 -7.68 14.59 -8.27
CA GLY A 118 -7.28 14.72 -9.67
C GLY A 118 -7.49 16.15 -10.18
N PRO A 119 -6.84 16.52 -11.29
CA PRO A 119 -6.90 17.86 -11.89
C PRO A 119 -8.32 18.35 -12.23
N GLU A 120 -9.31 17.46 -12.21
CA GLU A 120 -10.73 17.69 -12.45
C GLU A 120 -11.51 18.33 -11.28
N CYS A 121 -10.99 18.35 -10.05
CA CYS A 121 -11.71 19.00 -8.92
C CYS A 121 -11.60 20.53 -9.01
N LYS A 122 -12.51 21.14 -9.77
CA LYS A 122 -12.60 22.60 -10.02
C LYS A 122 -13.20 23.40 -8.85
N GLY A 123 -12.76 23.12 -7.63
CA GLY A 123 -13.05 23.99 -6.46
C GLY A 123 -14.53 24.16 -6.10
N GLY A 124 -15.38 23.16 -6.38
CA GLY A 124 -16.73 23.12 -5.81
C GLY A 124 -16.69 23.02 -4.29
N GLU A 125 -17.78 23.37 -3.59
CA GLU A 125 -17.85 23.33 -2.12
C GLU A 125 -17.51 21.96 -1.52
N LEU A 126 -17.75 20.88 -2.28
CA LEU A 126 -17.40 19.50 -1.93
C LEU A 126 -15.93 19.14 -2.22
N CYS A 127 -15.26 19.89 -3.10
CA CYS A 127 -13.83 19.81 -3.37
C CYS A 127 -13.07 20.84 -2.52
N LYS A 128 -13.14 20.75 -1.19
CA LYS A 128 -12.28 21.61 -0.36
C LYS A 128 -10.83 21.18 -0.57
N LYS A 129 -10.00 22.10 -1.09
CA LYS A 129 -8.54 21.89 -1.16
C LYS A 129 -8.10 21.38 0.22
N PRO A 130 -7.45 20.21 0.29
CA PRO A 130 -7.08 19.66 1.57
C PRO A 130 -6.08 20.61 2.20
N ALA A 131 -6.12 20.73 3.52
CA ALA A 131 -5.06 21.45 4.22
C ALA A 131 -3.73 20.81 3.82
N PRO A 132 -2.70 21.62 3.47
CA PRO A 132 -1.38 21.08 3.20
C PRO A 132 -0.95 20.19 4.35
N LEU A 133 -0.28 19.08 4.04
CA LEU A 133 0.31 18.23 5.06
C LEU A 133 1.21 19.08 5.98
N PRO A 134 1.27 18.80 7.29
CA PRO A 134 2.26 19.43 8.17
C PRO A 134 3.67 19.34 7.57
N THR A 135 4.49 20.39 7.71
CA THR A 135 5.80 20.52 7.04
C THR A 135 6.68 19.27 7.15
N ARG A 136 6.67 18.59 8.30
CA ARG A 136 7.45 17.36 8.54
C ARG A 136 7.07 16.19 7.62
N TYR A 137 5.86 16.16 7.08
CA TYR A 137 5.36 15.13 6.15
C TYR A 137 5.37 15.59 4.69
N GLN A 138 5.66 16.86 4.41
CA GLN A 138 5.71 17.33 3.03
C GLN A 138 6.92 16.76 2.28
N SER A 139 8.05 16.56 2.96
CA SER A 139 9.30 16.09 2.35
C SER A 139 9.17 14.68 1.77
N ILE A 140 8.48 13.77 2.47
CA ILE A 140 8.30 12.38 2.03
C ILE A 140 7.33 12.27 0.84
N MET A 141 6.35 13.18 0.76
CA MET A 141 5.41 13.25 -0.36
C MET A 141 5.87 14.16 -1.51
N ALA A 142 6.99 14.88 -1.36
CA ALA A 142 7.39 15.97 -2.27
C ALA A 142 7.59 15.54 -3.73
N LYS A 143 7.94 14.27 -3.96
CA LYS A 143 8.15 13.72 -5.31
C LYS A 143 6.94 12.95 -5.84
N CYS A 144 6.02 12.56 -4.96
CA CYS A 144 4.84 11.78 -5.30
C CYS A 144 3.92 12.58 -6.23
N ARG A 145 3.66 12.04 -7.42
CA ARG A 145 2.76 12.66 -8.40
C ARG A 145 2.01 11.64 -9.22
N GLN A 146 0.81 12.03 -9.65
CA GLN A 146 0.08 11.29 -10.66
C GLN A 146 0.71 11.50 -12.04
N ASP A 147 0.72 10.45 -12.85
CA ASP A 147 1.22 10.42 -14.21
C ASP A 147 0.16 9.78 -15.12
N SER A 148 -0.11 10.41 -16.27
CA SER A 148 -1.19 9.99 -17.17
C SER A 148 -0.96 8.64 -17.85
N ILE A 149 0.27 8.12 -17.82
CA ILE A 149 0.65 6.86 -18.47
C ILE A 149 1.02 5.81 -17.41
N LYS A 150 1.74 6.21 -16.36
CA LYS A 150 2.28 5.31 -15.33
C LYS A 150 1.47 5.28 -14.03
N GLY A 151 0.36 6.00 -13.95
CA GLY A 151 -0.48 6.04 -12.74
C GLY A 151 0.12 6.94 -11.67
N TYR A 152 0.99 6.40 -10.80
CA TYR A 152 1.65 7.15 -9.73
C TYR A 152 3.17 6.95 -9.79
N ILE A 153 3.92 8.04 -9.63
CA ILE A 153 5.39 8.06 -9.71
C ILE A 153 5.98 8.67 -8.44
N ASP A 154 7.07 8.08 -7.95
CA ASP A 154 7.88 8.53 -6.80
C ASP A 154 7.09 8.71 -5.50
N CYS A 155 5.96 8.02 -5.38
CA CYS A 155 5.17 7.98 -4.16
C CYS A 155 5.84 7.08 -3.11
N PRO A 156 5.90 7.52 -1.84
CA PRO A 156 6.56 6.75 -0.80
C PRO A 156 5.77 5.47 -0.50
N GLN A 157 6.49 4.40 -0.23
CA GLN A 157 5.91 3.07 -0.05
C GLN A 157 6.60 2.35 1.11
N GLY A 158 5.89 1.43 1.73
CA GLY A 158 6.41 0.64 2.83
C GLY A 158 5.33 -0.16 3.55
N TRP A 159 5.78 -0.97 4.50
CA TRP A 159 4.95 -1.75 5.39
C TRP A 159 4.39 -0.88 6.52
N VAL A 160 3.11 -1.06 6.79
CA VAL A 160 2.37 -0.47 7.91
C VAL A 160 1.62 -1.58 8.64
N PHE A 161 1.43 -1.46 9.95
CA PHE A 161 0.63 -2.43 10.70
C PHE A 161 -0.84 -2.31 10.29
N ALA A 162 -1.55 -3.44 10.23
CA ALA A 162 -2.97 -3.46 9.92
C ALA A 162 -3.78 -2.67 10.95
N ASP A 163 -3.35 -2.62 12.22
CA ASP A 163 -4.02 -1.83 13.27
C ASP A 163 -3.83 -0.31 13.12
N ASP A 164 -2.86 0.15 12.32
CA ASP A 164 -2.57 1.57 12.11
C ASP A 164 -3.34 2.18 10.92
N MET A 165 -4.16 1.37 10.25
CA MET A 165 -4.96 1.82 9.11
C MET A 165 -6.25 1.04 8.94
N GLU A 166 -7.20 1.63 8.23
CA GLU A 166 -8.41 0.94 7.80
C GLU A 166 -8.30 0.61 6.31
N ALA A 167 -8.47 -0.66 5.95
CA ALA A 167 -8.53 -1.11 4.57
C ALA A 167 -9.98 -1.10 4.06
N TYR A 168 -10.23 -0.49 2.90
CA TYR A 168 -11.57 -0.35 2.33
C TYR A 168 -11.93 -1.57 1.47
N SER A 169 -12.20 -2.70 2.13
CA SER A 169 -12.47 -4.01 1.52
C SER A 169 -13.64 -4.04 0.53
N ASN A 170 -14.53 -3.04 0.56
CA ASN A 170 -15.67 -2.91 -0.35
C ASN A 170 -15.54 -1.73 -1.34
N GLY A 171 -14.34 -1.17 -1.50
CA GLY A 171 -14.15 0.11 -2.15
C GLY A 171 -14.68 1.27 -1.30
N LEU A 172 -14.37 2.50 -1.70
CA LEU A 172 -15.16 3.64 -1.24
C LEU A 172 -16.57 3.43 -1.79
N SER A 173 -17.51 3.00 -0.96
CA SER A 173 -18.92 2.98 -1.34
C SER A 173 -19.33 4.41 -1.61
N GLY A 174 -19.25 4.82 -2.88
CA GLY A 174 -19.98 5.97 -3.37
C GLY A 174 -21.45 5.59 -3.39
N GLU A 175 -22.08 5.65 -2.22
CA GLU A 175 -23.54 5.51 -2.11
C GLU A 175 -24.09 6.73 -1.36
N GLU A 176 -24.58 7.63 -2.22
CA GLU A 176 -25.62 8.68 -2.09
C GLU A 176 -25.55 9.74 -0.98
#